data_AF-A0AAF0I8A7-F1
#
_entry.id   AF-A0AAF0I8A7-F1
#
_cell.length_a   1.000
_cell.length_b   1.000
_cell.length_c   1.000
_cell.angle_alpha   90.00
_cell.angle_beta   90.00
_cell.angle_gamma   90.00
#
_symmetry.space_group_name_H-M   'P 1'
#
loop_
_entity.id
_entity.type
_entity.pdbx_description
1 polymer ?
#
loop_
_entity_poly.entity_id
_entity_poly.type
_entity_poly.pdbx_seq_one_letter_code
_entity_poly.pdbx_strand_id
1 'polypeptide(L)' 'MGIKSFFSRKKTLIGNQEMITKAINFIEMEENTSKTEILDFLKKEAMKEVNNNQLETFPKEQEFLELYTLVTTIYKK' A
#
# COMPACT_ATOMS: atom_id res chain seq x y z
N MET A 1 -0.28 17.84 -22.33
CA MET A 1 -0.72 17.06 -21.14
C MET A 1 0.50 16.89 -20.25
N GLY A 2 0.52 17.58 -19.12
CA GLY A 2 1.74 17.91 -18.40
C GLY A 2 2.25 16.83 -17.46
N ILE A 3 3.55 16.95 -17.17
CA ILE A 3 4.39 16.23 -16.18
C ILE A 3 3.74 16.18 -14.77
N LYS A 4 2.70 16.97 -14.52
CA LYS A 4 1.85 16.89 -13.31
C LYS A 4 1.25 15.49 -13.09
N SER A 5 0.92 14.75 -14.15
CA SER A 5 0.40 13.37 -14.02
C SER A 5 1.43 12.38 -13.47
N PHE A 6 2.73 12.69 -13.56
CA PHE A 6 3.79 11.85 -12.96
C PHE A 6 3.92 12.08 -11.45
N PHE A 7 3.72 13.30 -10.96
CA PHE A 7 3.74 13.62 -9.54
C PHE A 7 2.46 13.21 -8.79
N SER A 8 1.35 12.98 -9.50
CA SER A 8 0.15 12.37 -8.93
C SER A 8 0.35 10.94 -8.43
N ARG A 9 1.43 10.24 -8.83
CA ARG A 9 1.71 8.88 -8.33
C ARG A 9 1.94 8.85 -6.81
N LYS A 10 2.47 9.93 -6.21
CA LYS A 10 2.61 10.04 -4.74
C LYS A 10 1.27 10.04 -3.98
N LYS A 11 0.14 10.20 -4.67
CA LYS A 11 -1.20 10.25 -4.07
C LYS A 11 -2.01 8.95 -4.24
N THR A 12 -1.43 7.95 -4.89
CA THR A 12 -2.03 6.61 -5.07
C THR A 12 -1.41 5.63 -4.08
N LEU A 13 -2.17 4.62 -3.63
CA LEU A 13 -1.71 3.64 -2.64
C LEU A 13 -0.39 2.97 -3.03
N ILE A 14 -0.27 2.62 -4.32
CA ILE A 14 0.87 1.92 -4.91
C ILE A 14 2.08 2.85 -5.07
N GLY A 15 1.87 4.16 -5.20
CA GLY A 15 2.96 5.12 -5.26
C GLY A 15 3.42 5.63 -3.88
N ASN A 16 2.75 5.21 -2.79
CA ASN A 16 3.19 5.52 -1.44
C ASN A 16 4.25 4.49 -0.98
N GLN A 17 5.52 4.87 -1.10
CA GLN A 17 6.65 4.04 -0.68
C GLN A 17 6.68 3.76 0.82
N GLU A 18 6.19 4.68 1.67
CA GLU A 18 6.09 4.42 3.12
C GLU A 18 5.12 3.28 3.40
N MET A 19 3.99 3.27 2.69
CA MET A 19 2.98 2.21 2.81
C MET A 19 3.53 0.84 2.38
N ILE A 20 4.26 0.79 1.26
CA ILE A 20 4.90 -0.45 0.79
C ILE A 20 5.93 -0.93 1.83
N THR A 21 6.75 -0.03 2.37
CA THR A 21 7.78 -0.37 3.36
C THR A 21 7.17 -0.90 4.65
N LYS A 22 6.12 -0.25 5.17
CA LYS A 22 5.37 -0.73 6.35
C LYS A 22 4.76 -2.11 6.11
N ALA A 23 4.22 -2.33 4.91
CA ALA A 23 3.63 -3.62 4.55
C ALA A 23 4.69 -4.73 4.45
N ILE A 24 5.86 -4.44 3.89
CA ILE A 24 6.98 -5.39 3.86
C ILE A 24 7.43 -5.73 5.28
N ASN A 25 7.65 -4.71 6.12
CA ASN A 25 8.05 -4.91 7.52
C ASN A 25 7.00 -5.75 8.30
N PHE A 26 5.71 -5.53 8.04
CA PHE A 26 4.64 -6.30 8.66
C PHE A 26 4.70 -7.79 8.28
N ILE A 27 4.94 -8.10 7.00
CA ILE A 27 5.10 -9.48 6.52
C ILE A 27 6.40 -10.11 7.07
N GLU A 28 7.48 -9.34 7.18
CA GLU A 28 8.75 -9.82 7.72
C GLU A 28 8.66 -10.12 9.23
N MET A 29 7.89 -9.33 9.99
CA MET A 29 7.68 -9.57 11.42
C MET A 29 6.71 -10.73 11.70
N GLU A 30 5.77 -11.03 10.81
CA GLU A 30 4.79 -12.10 10.97
C GLU A 30 5.02 -13.22 9.93
N GLU A 31 5.87 -14.21 10.26
CA GLU A 31 6.24 -15.37 9.41
C GLU A 31 5.03 -16.20 8.89
N ASN A 32 3.83 -16.03 9.44
CA ASN A 32 2.59 -16.71 9.03
C ASN A 32 1.40 -15.75 8.81
N THR A 33 1.65 -14.61 8.18
CA THR A 33 0.56 -13.67 7.86
C THR A 33 -0.39 -14.24 6.79
N SER A 34 -1.68 -14.33 7.13
CA SER A 34 -2.71 -14.68 6.15
C SER A 34 -2.96 -13.52 5.19
N LYS A 35 -3.33 -13.81 3.94
CA LYS A 35 -3.70 -12.79 2.92
C LYS A 35 -4.72 -11.77 3.47
N THR A 36 -5.66 -12.25 4.27
CA THR A 36 -6.69 -11.43 4.93
C THR A 36 -6.11 -10.45 5.95
N GLU A 37 -5.12 -10.84 6.74
CA GLU A 37 -4.48 -9.99 7.75
C GLU A 37 -3.65 -8.90 7.10
N ILE A 38 -2.90 -9.25 6.05
CA ILE A 38 -2.14 -8.26 5.28
C ILE A 38 -3.08 -7.23 4.64
N LEU A 39 -4.19 -7.68 4.05
CA LEU A 39 -5.19 -6.75 3.48
C LEU A 39 -5.87 -5.89 4.54
N ASP A 40 -6.16 -6.42 5.73
CA ASP A 40 -6.73 -5.65 6.84
C ASP A 40 -5.75 -4.60 7.37
N PHE A 41 -4.47 -4.97 7.52
CA PHE A 41 -3.38 -4.07 7.87
C PHE A 41 -3.25 -2.93 6.85
N LEU A 42 -3.23 -3.28 5.55
CA LEU A 42 -3.17 -2.29 4.49
C LEU A 42 -4.39 -1.37 4.49
N LYS A 43 -5.61 -1.88 4.71
CA LYS A 43 -6.82 -1.04 4.82
C LYS A 43 -6.72 -0.07 6.00
N LYS A 44 -6.23 -0.52 7.16
CA LYS A 44 -6.02 0.33 8.34
C LYS A 44 -4.98 1.42 8.11
N GLU A 45 -3.83 1.06 7.52
CA GLU A 45 -2.79 2.04 7.20
C GLU A 45 -3.26 3.02 6.12
N ALA A 46 -3.97 2.57 5.07
CA ALA A 46 -4.55 3.47 4.08
C ALA A 46 -5.49 4.50 4.72
N MET A 47 -6.29 4.08 5.69
CA MET A 47 -7.20 4.97 6.40
C MET A 47 -6.43 6.04 7.20
N LYS A 48 -5.30 5.69 7.80
CA LYS A 48 -4.41 6.67 8.45
C LYS A 48 -3.77 7.62 7.45
N GLU A 49 -3.30 7.10 6.31
CA GLU A 49 -2.67 7.93 5.27
C GLU A 49 -3.67 8.87 4.58
N VAL A 50 -4.95 8.48 4.48
CA VAL A 50 -6.05 9.38 4.08
C VAL A 50 -6.27 10.46 5.14
N ASN A 51 -6.33 10.11 6.41
CA ASN A 51 -6.50 11.08 7.50
C ASN A 51 -5.31 12.05 7.63
N ASN A 52 -4.11 11.61 7.27
CA ASN A 52 -2.91 12.43 7.22
C ASN A 52 -2.80 13.27 5.94
N ASN A 53 -3.83 13.27 5.07
CA ASN A 53 -3.83 13.90 3.76
C ASN A 53 -2.67 13.45 2.83
N GLN A 54 -2.05 12.30 3.11
CA GLN A 54 -1.04 11.72 2.22
C GLN A 54 -1.68 11.03 1.01
N LEU A 55 -2.86 10.44 1.20
CA LEU A 55 -3.70 9.91 0.12
C LEU A 55 -4.82 10.90 -0.20
N GLU A 56 -5.01 11.18 -1.49
CA GLU A 56 -6.06 12.09 -1.96
C GLU A 56 -7.45 11.47 -1.82
N THR A 57 -7.51 10.14 -1.91
CA THR A 57 -8.74 9.35 -1.85
C THR A 57 -8.47 8.01 -1.21
N PHE A 58 -9.49 7.45 -0.53
CA PHE A 58 -9.39 6.07 -0.06
C PHE A 58 -9.24 5.11 -1.27
N PRO A 59 -8.25 4.19 -1.26
CA PRO A 59 -7.99 3.31 -2.39
C PRO A 59 -9.12 2.32 -2.64
N LYS A 60 -9.23 1.84 -3.88
CA LYS A 60 -10.18 0.77 -4.23
C LYS A 60 -9.61 -0.60 -3.83
N GLU A 61 -10.50 -1.60 -3.63
CA GLU A 61 -10.07 -2.97 -3.31
C GLU A 61 -9.08 -3.56 -4.32
N GLN A 62 -9.18 -3.18 -5.59
CA GLN A 62 -8.23 -3.60 -6.63
C GLN A 62 -6.81 -3.07 -6.36
N GLU A 63 -6.67 -1.84 -5.87
CA GLU A 63 -5.35 -1.28 -5.53
C GLU A 63 -4.72 -1.97 -4.33
N PHE A 64 -5.55 -2.38 -3.35
CA PHE A 64 -5.08 -3.19 -2.22
C PHE A 64 -4.58 -4.57 -2.67
N LEU A 65 -5.25 -5.19 -3.65
CA LEU A 65 -4.82 -6.47 -4.22
C LEU A 65 -3.51 -6.33 -5.01
N GLU A 66 -3.38 -5.27 -5.82
CA GLU A 66 -2.14 -4.97 -6.55
C GLU A 66 -0.97 -4.72 -5.59
N LEU A 67 -1.21 -3.95 -4.51
CA LEU A 67 -0.20 -3.70 -3.49
C LEU A 67 0.21 -5.00 -2.77
N TYR A 68 -0.77 -5.84 -2.41
CA TYR A 68 -0.50 -7.16 -1.83
C TYR A 68 0.37 -8.02 -2.75
N THR A 69 0.05 -8.11 -4.04
CA THR A 69 0.85 -8.85 -5.03
C THR A 69 2.26 -8.28 -5.14
N LEU A 70 2.40 -6.95 -5.12
CA LEU A 70 3.70 -6.28 -5.20
C LEU A 70 4.57 -6.58 -3.97
N VAL A 71 4.01 -6.42 -2.76
CA VAL A 71 4.72 -6.68 -1.49
C VAL A 71 5.11 -8.16 -1.37
N THR A 72 4.20 -9.08 -1.70
CA THR A 72 4.51 -10.53 -1.67
C THR A 72 5.51 -10.95 -2.73
N THR A 73 5.55 -10.28 -3.89
CA THR A 73 6.56 -10.50 -4.93
C THR A 73 7.93 -9.99 -4.51
N ILE A 74 7.99 -8.88 -3.78
CA ILE A 74 9.24 -8.34 -3.21
C ILE A 74 9.75 -9.26 -2.10
N TYR A 75 8.88 -9.72 -1.19
CA TYR A 75 9.27 -10.55 -0.05
C TYR A 75 9.69 -11.99 -0.45
N LYS A 76 9.07 -12.58 -1.47
CA LYS A 76 9.41 -13.95 -1.92
C LYS A 76 10.70 -14.06 -2.75
N LYS A 77 11.46 -12.98 -2.89
CA LYS A 77 12.65 -12.91 -3.75
C LYS A 77 13.92 -12.83 -2.91
#